data_AF-A0A6C0CVU7-F1
#
_entry.id   AF-A0A6C0CVU7-F1
#
_cell.length_a   1.000
_cell.length_b   1.000
_cell.length_c   1.000
_cell.angle_alpha   90.00
_cell.angle_beta   90.00
_cell.angle_gamma   90.00
#
_symmetry.space_group_name_H-M   'P 1'
#
loop_
_entity.id
_entity.type
_entity.pdbx_description
1 polymer ?
#
loop_
_entity_poly.entity_id
_entity_poly.type
_entity_poly.pdbx_seq_one_letter_code
_entity_poly.pdbx_strand_id
1 'polypeptide(L)'
;MNKLPNELLDIIWNHYWGFKYSEEVVKEINLPNNEINKILLFLRNHFINNKNEIYDKQITHYLEKYNASLLEINKNKGLRLLYKLNNPLLHYCFDEEYWQSCFHNVRDELKAITIFSIIFNNPDLRYKLLYRFTKL
;
A
#
# COMPACT_ATOMS: atom_id res chain seq x y z
N MET A 1 -44.84 15.36 21.99
CA MET A 1 -43.98 14.23 21.58
C MET A 1 -43.03 13.93 22.72
N ASN A 2 -43.14 12.75 23.32
CA ASN A 2 -42.22 12.32 24.37
C ASN A 2 -40.85 12.07 23.74
N LYS A 3 -39.87 12.91 24.06
CA LYS A 3 -38.47 12.65 23.71
C LYS A 3 -37.90 11.67 24.72
N LEU A 4 -37.04 10.76 24.23
CA LEU A 4 -36.24 9.93 25.13
C LEU A 4 -35.40 10.83 26.04
N PRO A 5 -35.17 10.40 27.30
CA PRO A 5 -34.17 11.00 28.17
C PRO A 5 -32.82 11.10 27.46
N ASN A 6 -32.13 12.21 27.68
CA ASN A 6 -30.85 12.48 27.02
C ASN A 6 -29.81 11.39 27.35
N GLU A 7 -29.80 10.82 28.56
CA GLU A 7 -28.84 9.76 28.90
C GLU A 7 -29.03 8.51 28.03
N LEU A 8 -30.28 8.15 27.70
CA LEU A 8 -30.58 7.02 26.84
C LEU A 8 -30.20 7.32 25.38
N LEU A 9 -30.40 8.56 24.92
CA LEU A 9 -29.94 8.98 23.60
C LEU A 9 -28.41 8.92 23.50
N ASP A 10 -27.68 9.36 24.52
CA ASP A 10 -26.22 9.29 24.55
C ASP A 10 -25.69 7.86 24.53
N ILE A 11 -26.32 6.94 25.28
CA ILE A 11 -25.98 5.51 25.25
C ILE A 11 -26.17 4.93 23.83
N ILE A 12 -27.32 5.24 23.20
CA ILE A 12 -27.63 4.79 21.84
C ILE A 12 -26.61 5.34 20.84
N TRP A 13 -26.31 6.64 20.91
CA TRP A 13 -25.34 7.28 20.03
C TRP A 13 -23.92 6.75 20.23
N ASN A 14 -23.50 6.52 21.46
CA ASN A 14 -22.18 5.94 21.74
C ASN A 14 -22.06 4.51 21.21
N HIS A 15 -23.09 3.69 21.36
CA HIS A 15 -23.10 2.35 20.75
C HIS A 15 -23.10 2.40 19.23
N TYR A 16 -23.94 3.26 18.65
CA TYR A 16 -24.02 3.45 17.20
C TYR A 16 -22.67 3.89 16.63
N TRP A 17 -22.06 4.93 17.19
CA TRP A 17 -20.77 5.45 16.75
C TRP A 17 -19.62 4.49 17.05
N GLY A 18 -19.65 3.77 18.17
CA GLY A 18 -18.69 2.72 18.48
C GLY A 18 -18.69 1.62 17.42
N PHE A 19 -19.88 1.13 17.05
CA PHE A 19 -20.05 0.12 16.00
C PHE A 19 -19.68 0.65 14.61
N LYS A 20 -20.15 1.86 14.25
CA LYS A 20 -19.77 2.54 13.00
C LYS A 20 -18.26 2.68 12.87
N TYR A 21 -17.60 3.11 13.94
CA TYR A 21 -16.16 3.30 13.96
C TYR A 21 -15.40 1.97 13.81
N SER A 22 -15.83 0.91 14.52
CA SER A 22 -15.18 -0.39 14.40
C SER A 22 -15.40 -1.06 13.05
N GLU A 23 -16.61 -1.01 12.49
CA GLU A 23 -16.94 -1.71 11.25
C GLU A 23 -16.47 -0.96 10.00
N GLU A 24 -16.48 0.37 10.03
CA GLU A 24 -16.13 1.18 8.86
C GLU A 24 -14.72 1.73 8.95
N VAL A 25 -14.39 2.49 10.00
CA VAL A 25 -13.12 3.21 10.08
C VAL A 25 -11.95 2.27 10.33
N VAL A 26 -12.05 1.37 11.31
CA VAL A 26 -10.97 0.41 11.62
C VAL A 26 -10.75 -0.56 10.46
N LYS A 27 -11.83 -1.00 9.82
CA LYS A 27 -11.76 -1.90 8.66
C LYS A 27 -11.14 -1.22 7.44
N GLU A 28 -11.51 0.03 7.17
CA GLU A 28 -10.94 0.84 6.08
C GLU A 28 -9.42 1.05 6.26
N ILE A 29 -8.93 1.13 7.50
CA ILE A 29 -7.49 1.23 7.80
C ILE A 29 -6.78 -0.13 7.72
N ASN A 30 -7.41 -1.19 8.24
CA ASN A 30 -6.79 -2.52 8.34
C ASN A 30 -6.66 -3.22 6.99
N LEU A 31 -7.61 -3.06 6.08
CA LEU A 31 -7.60 -3.70 4.76
C LEU A 31 -6.34 -3.35 3.93
N PRO A 32 -6.00 -2.06 3.73
CA PRO A 32 -4.75 -1.64 3.09
C PRO A 32 -3.50 -2.21 3.75
N ASN A 33 -3.43 -2.21 5.09
CA ASN A 33 -2.26 -2.73 5.82
C ASN A 33 -2.07 -4.23 5.56
N ASN A 34 -3.15 -5.00 5.54
CA ASN A 34 -3.09 -6.42 5.19
C ASN A 34 -2.61 -6.63 3.75
N GLU A 35 -3.05 -5.80 2.82
CA GLU A 35 -2.60 -5.89 1.43
C GLU A 35 -1.13 -5.54 1.26
N ILE A 36 -0.65 -4.47 1.92
CA ILE A 36 0.77 -4.09 2.00
C ILE A 36 1.62 -5.26 2.53
N ASN A 37 1.16 -5.94 3.58
CA ASN A 37 1.87 -7.08 4.15
C ASN A 37 1.96 -8.27 3.18
N LYS A 38 0.87 -8.55 2.44
CA LYS A 38 0.90 -9.59 1.39
C LYS A 38 1.88 -9.25 0.27
N ILE A 39 1.89 -7.99 -0.18
CA ILE A 39 2.82 -7.50 -1.20
C ILE A 39 4.26 -7.69 -0.72
N LEU A 40 4.55 -7.30 0.51
CA LEU A 40 5.89 -7.41 1.10
C LEU A 40 6.34 -8.88 1.18
N LEU A 41 5.47 -9.77 1.65
CA LEU A 41 5.76 -11.21 1.72
C LEU A 41 6.00 -11.80 0.34
N PHE A 42 5.17 -11.46 -0.64
CA PHE A 42 5.34 -11.89 -2.02
C PHE A 42 6.68 -11.45 -2.59
N LEU A 43 7.00 -10.16 -2.47
CA LEU A 43 8.25 -9.60 -2.97
C LEU A 43 9.45 -10.31 -2.33
N ARG A 44 9.47 -10.50 -1.01
CA ARG A 44 10.57 -11.17 -0.32
C ARG A 44 10.76 -12.60 -0.81
N ASN A 45 9.68 -13.37 -0.91
CA ASN A 45 9.75 -14.80 -1.20
C ASN A 45 9.97 -15.10 -2.68
N HIS A 46 9.37 -14.32 -3.57
CA HIS A 46 9.31 -14.64 -5.01
C HIS A 46 10.17 -13.74 -5.87
N PHE A 47 10.43 -12.49 -5.47
CA PHE A 47 11.17 -11.55 -6.32
C PHE A 47 12.55 -11.21 -5.75
N ILE A 48 12.68 -10.80 -4.50
CA ILE A 48 13.93 -10.26 -3.95
C ILE A 48 14.95 -11.38 -3.71
N ASN A 49 14.51 -12.48 -3.09
CA ASN A 49 15.39 -13.61 -2.78
C ASN A 49 15.66 -14.50 -4.01
N ASN A 50 14.78 -14.45 -5.02
CA ASN A 50 14.98 -15.12 -6.30
C ASN A 50 15.75 -14.21 -7.26
N LYS A 51 16.72 -14.74 -8.00
CA LYS A 51 17.53 -13.96 -8.97
C LYS A 51 17.37 -14.47 -10.40
N ASN A 52 16.38 -15.30 -10.66
CA ASN A 52 16.15 -15.90 -11.96
C ASN A 52 15.29 -14.99 -12.84
N GLU A 53 15.89 -14.42 -13.88
CA GLU A 53 15.20 -13.52 -14.81
C GLU A 53 14.02 -14.16 -15.55
N ILE A 54 14.08 -15.47 -15.83
CA ILE A 54 12.96 -16.20 -16.46
C ILE A 54 11.78 -16.28 -15.49
N TYR A 55 12.06 -16.55 -14.22
CA TYR A 55 11.03 -16.59 -13.19
C TYR A 55 10.40 -15.21 -12.98
N ASP A 56 11.21 -14.14 -12.97
CA ASP A 56 10.72 -12.77 -12.84
C ASP A 56 9.67 -12.44 -13.92
N LYS A 57 9.92 -12.85 -15.17
CA LYS A 57 8.97 -12.71 -16.27
C LYS A 57 7.67 -13.48 -16.03
N GLN A 58 7.75 -14.69 -15.46
CA GLN A 58 6.57 -15.51 -15.15
C GLN A 58 5.69 -14.92 -14.04
N ILE A 59 6.28 -14.12 -13.14
CA ILE A 59 5.54 -13.50 -12.04
C ILE A 59 5.19 -12.02 -12.29
N THR A 60 5.51 -11.49 -13.48
CA THR A 60 5.33 -10.07 -13.81
C THR A 60 3.87 -9.62 -13.68
N HIS A 61 2.91 -10.45 -14.08
CA HIS A 61 1.48 -10.13 -13.93
C HIS A 61 1.05 -9.96 -12.46
N TYR A 62 1.71 -10.65 -11.51
CA TYR A 62 1.48 -10.42 -10.09
C TYR A 62 2.06 -9.08 -9.64
N LEU A 63 3.25 -8.71 -10.13
CA LEU A 63 3.87 -7.41 -9.83
C LEU A 63 3.01 -6.25 -10.34
N GLU A 64 2.47 -6.36 -11.55
CA GLU A 64 1.51 -5.40 -12.13
C GLU A 64 0.22 -5.31 -11.30
N LYS A 65 -0.33 -6.46 -10.89
CA LYS A 65 -1.50 -6.51 -9.99
C LYS A 65 -1.22 -5.78 -8.67
N TYR A 66 -0.06 -6.02 -8.05
CA TYR A 66 0.29 -5.36 -6.81
C TYR A 66 0.58 -3.88 -6.97
N ASN A 67 1.15 -3.47 -8.12
CA ASN A 67 1.27 -2.06 -8.47
C ASN A 67 -0.12 -1.40 -8.51
N ALA A 68 -1.09 -1.99 -9.19
CA ALA A 68 -2.46 -1.49 -9.21
C ALA A 68 -3.08 -1.39 -7.80
N SER A 69 -2.91 -2.42 -6.96
CA SER A 69 -3.36 -2.38 -5.56
C SER A 69 -2.75 -1.22 -4.77
N LEU A 70 -1.45 -0.95 -4.94
CA LEU A 70 -0.77 0.19 -4.30
C LEU A 70 -1.36 1.54 -4.78
N LEU A 71 -1.62 1.67 -6.08
CA LEU A 71 -2.25 2.87 -6.65
C LEU A 71 -3.67 3.09 -6.11
N GLU A 72 -4.47 2.04 -5.95
CA GLU A 72 -5.81 2.15 -5.35
C GLU A 72 -5.75 2.64 -3.89
N ILE A 73 -4.79 2.14 -3.10
CA ILE A 73 -4.57 2.63 -1.73
C ILE A 73 -4.23 4.12 -1.73
N ASN A 74 -3.42 4.59 -2.68
CA ASN A 74 -3.04 6.01 -2.80
C ASN A 74 -4.23 6.94 -3.11
N LYS A 75 -5.27 6.45 -3.80
CA LYS A 75 -6.46 7.26 -4.13
C LYS A 75 -7.24 7.69 -2.89
N ASN A 76 -7.13 6.96 -1.78
CA ASN A 76 -7.79 7.33 -0.53
C ASN A 76 -7.00 8.43 0.21
N LYS A 77 -7.52 9.66 0.15
CA LYS A 77 -6.91 10.84 0.78
C LYS A 77 -6.72 10.69 2.30
N GLY A 78 -7.67 10.04 2.98
CA GLY A 78 -7.62 9.82 4.43
C GLY A 78 -6.49 8.86 4.80
N LEU A 79 -6.41 7.73 4.11
CA LEU A 79 -5.33 6.76 4.29
C LEU A 79 -3.97 7.37 3.95
N ARG A 80 -3.87 8.14 2.87
CA ARG A 80 -2.63 8.82 2.50
C ARG A 80 -2.13 9.77 3.58
N LEU A 81 -3.03 10.55 4.18
CA LEU A 81 -2.69 11.43 5.30
C LEU A 81 -2.25 10.61 6.52
N LEU A 82 -2.96 9.53 6.82
CA LEU A 82 -2.63 8.63 7.93
C LEU A 82 -1.25 7.99 7.74
N TYR A 83 -0.91 7.55 6.53
CA TYR A 83 0.41 7.02 6.20
C TYR A 83 1.49 8.08 6.22
N LYS A 84 1.22 9.30 5.77
CA LYS A 84 2.19 10.40 5.90
C LYS A 84 2.58 10.65 7.36
N LEU A 85 1.64 10.51 8.29
CA LEU A 85 1.88 10.70 9.73
C LEU A 85 2.53 9.48 10.39
N ASN A 86 2.08 8.27 10.06
CA ASN A 86 2.42 7.05 10.80
C ASN A 86 3.38 6.10 10.08
N ASN A 87 3.51 6.20 8.76
CA ASN A 87 4.36 5.35 7.93
C ASN A 87 4.98 6.16 6.77
N PRO A 88 5.98 7.02 7.07
CA PRO A 88 6.54 7.94 6.09
C PRO A 88 7.19 7.24 4.89
N LEU A 89 7.65 5.99 5.05
CA LEU A 89 8.17 5.18 3.95
C LEU A 89 7.11 4.88 2.89
N LEU A 90 5.88 4.61 3.31
CA LEU A 90 4.77 4.34 2.40
C LEU A 90 4.36 5.60 1.62
N HIS A 91 4.49 6.77 2.24
CA HIS A 91 4.19 8.05 1.58
C HIS A 91 5.07 8.28 0.34
N TYR A 92 6.38 7.97 0.42
CA TYR A 92 7.28 8.07 -0.72
C TYR A 92 6.96 7.08 -1.85
N CYS A 93 6.31 5.95 -1.52
CA CYS A 93 5.83 5.03 -2.54
C CYS A 93 4.70 5.62 -3.38
N PHE A 94 4.16 6.77 -3.01
CA PHE A 94 2.99 7.43 -3.60
C PHE A 94 3.28 8.83 -4.16
N ASP A 95 4.54 9.26 -4.15
CA ASP A 95 4.98 10.55 -4.65
C ASP A 95 5.25 10.47 -6.16
N GLU A 96 4.28 10.93 -6.97
CA GLU A 96 4.35 10.87 -8.43
C GLU A 96 5.53 11.66 -9.03
N GLU A 97 5.94 12.77 -8.42
CA GLU A 97 7.08 13.57 -8.89
C GLU A 97 8.39 12.79 -8.71
N TYR A 98 8.51 12.08 -7.58
CA TYR A 98 9.63 11.18 -7.32
C TYR A 98 9.66 10.00 -8.32
N TRP A 99 8.51 9.46 -8.71
CA TRP A 99 8.43 8.34 -9.64
C TRP A 99 8.97 8.69 -11.02
N GLN A 100 8.54 9.83 -11.56
CA GLN A 100 8.89 10.23 -12.92
C GLN A 100 10.38 10.57 -13.07
N SER A 101 10.97 11.17 -12.04
CA SER A 101 12.39 11.55 -12.06
C SER A 101 13.34 10.35 -11.91
N CYS A 102 13.01 9.39 -11.04
CA CYS A 102 13.93 8.30 -10.71
C CYS A 102 13.75 7.00 -11.53
N PHE A 103 12.58 6.79 -12.16
CA PHE A 103 12.20 5.48 -12.73
C PHE A 103 11.74 5.55 -14.19
N HIS A 104 12.30 6.46 -14.99
CA HIS A 104 11.92 6.67 -16.40
C HIS A 104 12.05 5.42 -17.30
N ASN A 105 12.97 4.49 -16.99
CA ASN A 105 13.17 3.24 -17.74
C ASN A 105 12.35 2.05 -17.21
N VAL A 106 11.52 2.26 -16.19
CA VAL A 106 10.61 1.25 -15.67
C VAL A 106 9.23 1.52 -16.25
N ARG A 107 8.55 0.45 -16.69
CA ARG A 107 7.18 0.52 -17.18
C ARG A 107 6.25 1.14 -16.13
N ASP A 108 5.28 1.94 -16.58
CA ASP A 108 4.34 2.64 -15.68
C ASP A 108 3.58 1.68 -14.77
N GLU A 109 3.22 0.49 -15.27
CA GLU A 109 2.51 -0.54 -14.50
C GLU A 109 3.37 -1.20 -13.41
N LEU A 110 4.64 -0.82 -13.28
CA LEU A 110 5.59 -1.36 -12.31
C LEU A 110 6.23 -0.28 -11.42
N LYS A 111 5.96 1.01 -11.63
CA LYS A 111 6.67 2.10 -10.93
C LYS A 111 6.44 2.11 -9.42
N ALA A 112 5.18 2.05 -8.98
CA ALA A 112 4.85 2.08 -7.55
C ALA A 112 5.39 0.83 -6.83
N ILE A 113 5.27 -0.35 -7.43
CA ILE A 113 5.80 -1.59 -6.85
C ILE A 113 7.33 -1.63 -6.84
N THR A 114 7.99 -0.99 -7.82
CA THR A 114 9.46 -0.85 -7.84
C THR A 114 9.94 -0.04 -6.65
N ILE A 115 9.32 1.12 -6.41
CA ILE A 115 9.68 2.00 -5.30
C ILE A 115 9.38 1.32 -3.97
N PHE A 116 8.21 0.71 -3.87
CA PHE A 116 7.83 -0.08 -2.70
C PHE A 116 8.87 -1.16 -2.40
N SER A 117 9.32 -1.89 -3.43
CA SER A 117 10.36 -2.92 -3.30
C SER A 117 11.67 -2.35 -2.78
N ILE A 118 12.08 -1.18 -3.26
CA ILE A 118 13.33 -0.51 -2.87
C ILE A 118 13.25 0.02 -1.43
N ILE A 119 12.13 0.61 -1.04
CA ILE A 119 11.95 1.30 0.24
C ILE A 119 11.74 0.31 1.39
N PHE A 120 10.92 -0.73 1.18
CA PHE A 120 10.52 -1.67 2.24
C PHE A 120 11.42 -2.91 2.36
N ASN A 121 12.50 -2.96 1.57
CA ASN A 121 13.47 -4.04 1.63
C ASN A 121 14.90 -3.49 1.74
N ASN A 122 15.90 -4.30 1.42
CA ASN A 122 17.29 -3.95 1.70
C ASN A 122 17.76 -2.78 0.79
N PRO A 123 18.17 -1.63 1.38
CA PRO A 123 18.67 -0.47 0.62
C PRO A 123 19.87 -0.81 -0.28
N ASP A 124 20.71 -1.78 0.11
CA ASP A 124 21.88 -2.22 -0.64
C ASP A 124 21.50 -2.88 -1.97
N LEU A 125 20.25 -3.34 -2.10
CA LEU A 125 19.73 -3.95 -3.31
C LEU A 125 19.08 -2.93 -4.25
N ARG A 126 19.01 -1.64 -3.90
CA ARG A 126 18.31 -0.61 -4.67
C ARG A 126 18.62 -0.66 -6.17
N TYR A 127 19.89 -0.58 -6.54
CA TYR A 127 20.30 -0.57 -7.95
C TYR A 127 20.01 -1.91 -8.65
N LYS A 128 20.15 -3.03 -7.94
CA LYS A 128 19.86 -4.36 -8.49
C LYS A 128 18.38 -4.56 -8.73
N LEU A 129 17.53 -4.16 -7.78
CA LEU A 129 16.07 -4.22 -7.92
C LEU A 129 15.61 -3.32 -9.05
N LEU A 130 16.10 -2.08 -9.09
CA LEU A 130 15.81 -1.15 -10.18
C LEU A 130 16.17 -1.77 -11.54
N TYR A 131 17.40 -2.27 -11.69
CA TYR A 131 17.83 -2.90 -12.94
C TYR A 131 16.92 -4.07 -13.34
N ARG A 132 16.53 -4.94 -12.40
CA ARG A 132 15.61 -6.05 -12.69
C ARG A 132 14.24 -5.57 -13.15
N PHE A 133 13.68 -4.54 -12.53
CA PHE A 133 12.43 -3.94 -12.98
C PHE A 133 12.52 -3.31 -14.38
N THR A 134 13.69 -2.80 -14.81
CA THR A 134 13.87 -2.34 -16.20
C THR A 134 13.93 -3.47 -17.23
N LYS A 135 13.98 -4.74 -16.81
CA LYS A 135 13.99 -5.92 -17.69
C LYS A 135 12.63 -6.60 -17.81
N LEU A 136 11.63 -6.14 -17.06
CA LEU A 136 10.24 -6.59 -17.07
C LEU A 136 9.36 -5.65 -17.89
#